data_AF-A0A0C9XXU4-F1
#
_entry.id   AF-A0A0C9XXU4-F1
#
_cell.length_a   1.000
_cell.length_b   1.000
_cell.length_c   1.000
_cell.angle_alpha   90.00
_cell.angle_beta   90.00
_cell.angle_gamma   90.00
#
_symmetry.space_group_name_H-M   'P 1'
#
loop_
_entity.id
_entity.type
_entity.pdbx_description
1 polymer ?
#
loop_
_entity_poly.entity_id
_entity_poly.type
_entity_poly.pdbx_seq_one_letter_code
_entity_poly.pdbx_strand_id
1 'polypeptide(L)'
;MRLILTFQGGFVGTQCAIDVAASVMEPVWTTLTYIHPEDVNRRQIFQLPEDCSHGVQCMKLIFERSSDFFGRITLYELQVEGWTP
;
A
#
# COMPACT_ATOMS: atom_id res chain seq x y z
N MET A 1 -6.48 6.81 7.96
CA MET A 1 -5.20 6.05 7.96
C MET A 1 -4.34 6.54 6.80
N ARG A 2 -3.00 6.58 6.92
CA ARG A 2 -2.09 6.99 5.85
C ARG A 2 -1.10 5.91 5.52
N LEU A 3 -0.84 5.73 4.23
CA LEU A 3 0.27 4.93 3.71
C LEU A 3 1.28 5.87 3.06
N ILE A 4 2.54 5.73 3.46
CA ILE A 4 3.63 6.54 2.96
C ILE A 4 4.64 5.62 2.31
N LEU A 5 4.98 5.94 1.07
CA LEU A 5 5.92 5.17 0.26
C LEU A 5 6.95 6.11 -0.35
N THR A 6 8.21 5.67 -0.35
CA THR A 6 9.26 6.25 -1.18
C THR A 6 9.86 5.13 -2.01
N PHE A 7 9.75 5.24 -3.33
CA PHE A 7 10.35 4.29 -4.26
C PHE A 7 11.70 4.81 -4.78
N GLN A 8 12.55 3.89 -5.22
CA GLN A 8 13.62 4.26 -6.13
C GLN A 8 13.02 4.68 -7.47
N GLY A 9 13.48 5.81 -8.04
CA GLY A 9 13.12 6.20 -9.40
C GLY A 9 13.48 5.12 -10.43
N GLY A 10 12.54 4.80 -11.32
CA GLY A 10 12.61 3.74 -12.33
C GLY A 10 12.18 2.35 -11.85
N PHE A 11 11.80 2.18 -10.58
CA PHE A 11 11.48 0.88 -9.96
C PHE A 11 10.23 0.95 -9.10
N VAL A 12 9.15 1.51 -9.67
CA VAL A 12 7.94 1.89 -8.93
C VAL A 12 6.79 0.92 -9.20
N GLY A 13 6.09 0.52 -8.14
CA GLY A 13 4.82 -0.19 -8.27
C GLY A 13 3.70 0.78 -8.66
N THR A 14 3.50 1.03 -9.96
CA THR A 14 2.63 2.10 -10.49
C THR A 14 1.13 1.86 -10.32
N GLN A 15 0.74 0.63 -10.02
CA GLN A 15 -0.62 0.27 -9.62
C GLN A 15 -0.53 -0.68 -8.43
N CYS A 16 -1.11 -0.30 -7.30
CA CYS A 16 -1.05 -1.08 -6.07
C CYS A 16 -2.43 -1.23 -5.44
N ALA A 17 -2.88 -2.47 -5.26
CA ALA A 17 -4.07 -2.78 -4.48
C ALA A 17 -3.71 -2.89 -3.00
N ILE A 18 -4.55 -2.28 -2.16
CA ILE A 18 -4.44 -2.35 -0.70
C ILE A 18 -5.54 -3.27 -0.20
N ASP A 19 -5.16 -4.48 0.18
CA ASP A 19 -6.07 -5.44 0.79
C ASP A 19 -5.94 -5.40 2.32
N VAL A 20 -7.07 -5.58 3.00
CA VAL A 20 -7.15 -5.61 4.46
C VAL A 20 -7.89 -6.86 4.95
N ALA A 21 -7.58 -7.29 6.16
CA ALA A 21 -8.33 -8.31 6.88
C ALA A 21 -8.48 -7.93 8.36
N ALA A 22 -9.61 -8.32 8.95
CA ALA A 22 -9.95 -8.06 10.35
C ALA A 22 -9.43 -9.12 11.33
N SER A 23 -8.86 -10.23 10.82
CA SER A 23 -8.33 -11.34 11.63
C SER A 23 -6.98 -11.79 11.08
N VAL A 24 -6.00 -11.94 11.98
CA VAL A 24 -4.69 -12.55 11.65
C VAL A 24 -4.78 -14.07 11.50
N MET A 25 -5.67 -14.74 12.26
CA MET A 25 -5.76 -16.20 12.29
C MET A 25 -6.51 -16.76 11.08
N GLU A 26 -7.58 -16.08 10.66
CA GLU A 26 -8.41 -16.46 9.51
C GLU A 26 -8.62 -15.22 8.62
N PRO A 27 -7.59 -14.82 7.85
CA PRO A 27 -7.64 -13.59 7.07
C PRO A 27 -8.57 -13.73 5.87
N VAL A 28 -9.77 -13.14 5.98
CA VAL A 28 -10.63 -12.88 4.82
C VAL A 28 -10.20 -11.55 4.21
N TRP A 29 -9.47 -11.63 3.11
CA TRP A 29 -8.95 -10.45 2.41
C TRP A 29 -10.06 -9.73 1.65
N THR A 30 -10.10 -8.41 1.81
CA THR A 30 -10.97 -7.52 1.06
C THR A 30 -10.15 -6.35 0.53
N THR A 31 -10.38 -5.96 -0.72
CA THR A 31 -9.70 -4.81 -1.30
C THR A 31 -10.30 -3.53 -0.73
N LEU A 32 -9.50 -2.77 0.00
CA LEU A 32 -9.86 -1.49 0.58
C LEU A 32 -9.86 -0.39 -0.48
N THR A 33 -8.77 -0.31 -1.25
CA THR A 33 -8.61 0.71 -2.30
C THR A 33 -7.44 0.37 -3.23
N TYR A 34 -7.31 1.14 -4.30
CA TYR A 34 -6.16 1.16 -5.19
C TYR A 34 -5.41 2.49 -5.05
N ILE A 35 -4.09 2.43 -5.03
CA ILE A 35 -3.23 3.61 -5.11
C ILE A 35 -2.37 3.56 -6.38
N HIS A 36 -1.98 4.74 -6.86
CA HIS A 36 -1.20 4.91 -8.08
C HIS A 36 0.04 5.75 -7.81
N PRO A 37 1.13 5.14 -7.30
CA PRO A 37 2.39 5.85 -7.09
C PRO A 37 2.99 6.37 -8.40
N GLU A 38 3.44 7.62 -8.36
CA GLU A 38 4.20 8.23 -9.44
C GLU A 38 5.65 7.72 -9.43
N ASP A 39 6.28 7.64 -10.60
CA ASP A 39 7.71 7.33 -10.72
C ASP A 39 8.56 8.55 -10.36
N VAL A 40 8.64 8.81 -9.06
CA VAL A 40 9.37 9.93 -8.47
C VAL A 40 10.10 9.46 -7.22
N ASN A 41 11.39 9.78 -7.11
CA ASN A 41 12.21 9.48 -5.94
C ASN A 41 11.96 10.51 -4.83
N ARG A 42 10.72 10.57 -4.34
CA ARG A 42 10.29 11.40 -3.21
C ARG A 42 9.19 10.70 -2.44
N ARG A 43 9.02 11.11 -1.19
CA ARG A 43 7.96 10.63 -0.31
C ARG A 43 6.58 10.94 -0.91
N GLN A 44 5.75 9.92 -1.03
CA GLN A 44 4.37 10.00 -1.49
C GLN A 44 3.44 9.54 -0.36
N ILE A 45 2.36 10.29 -0.12
CA ILE A 45 1.43 10.04 0.98
C ILE A 45 0.05 9.75 0.39
N PHE A 46 -0.50 8.59 0.74
CA PHE A 46 -1.82 8.14 0.32
C PHE A 46 -2.76 8.12 1.53
N GLN A 47 -3.87 8.84 1.42
CA GLN A 47 -4.96 8.75 2.39
C GLN A 47 -5.78 7.50 2.07
N LEU A 48 -5.86 6.57 3.03
CA LEU A 48 -6.63 5.35 2.88
C LEU A 48 -8.04 5.55 3.45
N PRO A 49 -9.10 4.97 2.82
CA PRO A 49 -10.48 5.04 3.31
C PRO A 49 -10.60 4.54 4.76
N GLU A 50 -11.60 5.05 5.47
CA GLU A 50 -11.88 4.70 6.88
C GLU A 50 -12.94 3.60 7.02
N ASP A 51 -13.30 2.93 5.92
CA ASP A 51 -14.43 1.99 5.82
C ASP A 51 -14.25 0.66 6.59
N CYS A 52 -13.22 0.56 7.44
CA CYS A 52 -12.91 -0.62 8.23
C CYS A 52 -13.57 -0.55 9.61
N SER A 53 -14.88 -0.81 9.68
CA SER A 53 -15.70 -0.73 10.90
C SER A 53 -15.18 -1.57 12.09
N HIS A 54 -14.45 -2.65 11.83
CA HIS A 54 -13.89 -3.55 12.85
C HIS A 54 -12.39 -3.36 13.09
N GLY A 55 -11.80 -2.32 12.51
CA GLY A 55 -10.35 -2.12 12.49
C GLY A 55 -9.63 -3.05 11.50
N VAL A 56 -8.37 -2.73 11.23
CA VAL A 56 -7.51 -3.50 10.31
C VAL A 56 -6.46 -4.23 11.15
N GLN A 57 -6.46 -5.56 11.10
CA GLN A 57 -5.43 -6.38 11.76
C GLN A 57 -4.32 -6.81 10.80
N CYS A 58 -4.65 -6.92 9.51
CA CYS A 58 -3.68 -7.24 8.47
C CYS A 58 -3.84 -6.30 7.29
N MET A 59 -2.72 -5.88 6.72
CA MET A 59 -2.65 -5.11 5.49
C MET A 59 -1.71 -5.81 4.51
N LYS A 60 -2.14 -5.91 3.26
CA LYS A 60 -1.36 -6.49 2.15
C LYS A 60 -1.31 -5.49 1.01
N LEU A 61 -0.11 -5.22 0.52
CA LEU A 61 0.12 -4.39 -0.66
C LEU A 61 0.42 -5.32 -1.83
N ILE A 62 -0.37 -5.20 -2.90
CA ILE A 62 -0.19 -5.98 -4.13
C ILE A 62 0.21 -5.01 -5.23
N PHE A 63 1.47 -5.06 -5.67
CA PHE A 63 1.93 -4.27 -6.81
C PHE A 63 1.61 -4.99 -8.12
N GLU A 64 0.57 -4.54 -8.80
CA GLU A 64 0.03 -5.18 -10.01
C GLU A 64 0.82 -4.78 -11.27
N ARG A 65 1.52 -3.64 -11.23
CA ARG A 65 2.34 -3.12 -12.33
C ARG A 65 3.63 -2.52 -11.78
N SER A 66 4.72 -2.68 -12.53
CA SER A 66 5.99 -1.98 -12.28
C SER A 66 6.28 -0.99 -13.41
N SER A 67 6.99 0.11 -13.10
CA SER A 67 7.59 0.99 -14.11
C SER A 67 8.84 0.38 -14.75
N ASP A 68 9.47 -0.60 -14.11
CA ASP A 68 10.61 -1.33 -14.67
C ASP A 68 10.15 -2.44 -15.63
N PHE A 69 10.84 -2.58 -16.77
CA PHE A 69 10.51 -3.58 -17.80
C PHE A 69 10.69 -5.04 -17.34
N PHE A 70 11.42 -5.29 -16.25
CA PHE A 70 11.63 -6.62 -15.69
C PHE A 70 10.76 -6.88 -14.44
N GLY A 71 9.83 -5.98 -14.12
CA GLY A 71 8.93 -6.13 -12.98
C GLY A 71 9.59 -5.85 -11.63
N ARG A 72 10.81 -5.30 -11.59
CA ARG A 72 11.49 -4.99 -10.32
C ARG A 72 10.82 -3.79 -9.65
N ILE A 73 10.65 -3.87 -8.34
CA ILE A 73 10.12 -2.78 -7.52
C ILE A 73 11.06 -2.60 -6.33
N THR A 74 11.40 -1.36 -6.01
CA THR A 74 12.31 -1.04 -4.91
C THR A 74 11.73 0.06 -4.04
N LEU A 75 11.47 -0.28 -2.77
CA LEU A 75 11.00 0.64 -1.74
C LEU A 75 12.18 1.06 -0.86
N TYR A 76 12.38 2.36 -0.71
CA TYR A 76 13.27 2.94 0.28
C TYR A 76 12.56 3.25 1.60
N GLU A 77 11.27 3.54 1.55
CA GLU A 77 10.46 3.82 2.72
C GLU A 77 9.08 3.20 2.56
N LEU A 78 8.60 2.54 3.62
CA LEU A 78 7.22 2.14 3.80
C LEU A 78 6.83 2.45 5.24
N GLN A 79 5.81 3.30 5.41
CA GLN A 79 5.23 3.60 6.72
C GLN A 79 3.71 3.52 6.64
N VAL A 80 3.11 2.98 7.68
CA VAL A 80 1.67 2.98 7.90
C VAL A 80 1.40 3.79 9.16
N GLU A 81 0.59 4.83 9.02
CA GLU A 81 0.19 5.69 10.13
C GLU A 81 -1.31 5.58 10.35
N GLY A 82 -1.69 5.27 11.58
CA GLY A 82 -3.08 5.16 12.00
C GLY A 82 -3.25 5.70 13.40
N TRP A 83 -4.48 5.63 13.90
CA TRP A 83 -4.79 5.97 15.28
C TRP A 83 -5.13 4.69 16.01
N THR A 84 -4.53 4.48 17.18
CA THR A 84 -5.00 3.49 18.13
C THR A 84 -6.11 4.14 18.97
N PRO A 85 -7.29 3.51 19.08
CA PRO A 85 -8.34 3.99 19.97
C PRO A 85 -7.90 3.98 21.45
#